data_AF-A0A3M1UPS4-F1
#
_entry.id   AF-A0A3M1UPS4-F1
#
_cell.length_a   1.000
_cell.length_b   1.000
_cell.length_c   1.000
_cell.angle_alpha   90.00
_cell.angle_beta   90.00
_cell.angle_gamma   90.00
#
_symmetry.space_group_name_H-M   'P 1'
#
loop_
_entity.id
_entity.type
_entity.pdbx_description
1 polymer ?
#
loop_
_entity_poly.entity_id
_entity_poly.type
_entity_poly.pdbx_seq_one_letter_code
_entity_poly.pdbx_strand_id
1 'polypeptide(L)'
;GFVLGNAAMIIAGTVVGSSGTLLTQLMAKAMNRSLGNVLFSGFGTTTVSTEAGPEGEMKEVSATDAAVMMAYAGKVIIVPGYGMAVAQAQHKVWELAELLEDRGVEVKFAIHPVAGRMPGHMNVLLAEAGVPYDKIFDMEEINAEFPQADVALVIGANDVVNPAARTDPNSPIHGMPILDVDKAKNVIVIKRGKGRGFSGIENRLFYLDNTRMLYGDAQKVAADLIAEVKQL
;
A
#
# COMPACT_ATOMS: atom_id res chain seq x y z
N GLY A 1 33.49 20.20 4.34
CA GLY A 1 33.52 21.39 3.47
C GLY A 1 34.25 22.55 4.12
N PHE A 2 33.55 23.34 4.94
CA PHE A 2 34.06 24.58 5.54
C PHE A 2 35.35 24.43 6.34
N VAL A 3 35.46 23.42 7.22
CA VAL A 3 36.67 23.17 8.03
C VAL A 3 37.92 22.91 7.18
N LEU A 4 37.75 22.35 5.98
CA LEU A 4 38.83 21.97 5.07
C LEU A 4 39.03 22.98 3.93
N GLY A 5 38.27 24.08 3.88
CA GLY A 5 38.31 25.04 2.78
C GLY A 5 37.99 24.46 1.40
N ASN A 6 37.34 23.29 1.34
CA ASN A 6 37.14 22.56 0.09
C ASN A 6 35.74 22.85 -0.49
N ALA A 7 35.71 23.56 -1.63
CA ALA A 7 34.49 23.97 -2.31
C ALA A 7 33.64 22.79 -2.79
N ALA A 8 34.25 21.73 -3.32
CA ALA A 8 33.52 20.55 -3.80
C ALA A 8 32.74 19.87 -2.67
N MET A 9 33.34 19.74 -1.48
CA MET A 9 32.64 19.21 -0.30
C MET A 9 31.53 20.14 0.24
N ILE A 10 31.66 21.46 0.07
CA ILE A 10 30.60 22.41 0.45
C ILE A 10 29.40 22.24 -0.50
N ILE A 11 29.67 22.19 -1.81
CA ILE A 11 28.62 21.99 -2.83
C ILE A 11 27.93 20.64 -2.65
N ALA A 12 28.70 19.55 -2.52
CA ALA A 12 28.10 18.22 -2.30
C ALA A 12 27.27 18.17 -1.01
N GLY A 13 27.80 18.72 0.09
CA GLY A 13 27.09 18.73 1.37
C GLY A 13 25.79 19.55 1.34
N THR A 14 25.80 20.70 0.67
CA THR A 14 24.59 21.55 0.53
C THR A 14 23.52 20.88 -0.32
N VAL A 15 23.89 20.26 -1.45
CA VAL A 15 22.96 19.52 -2.31
C VAL A 15 22.33 18.34 -1.57
N VAL A 16 23.13 17.54 -0.86
CA VAL A 16 22.61 16.41 -0.07
C VAL A 16 21.70 16.90 1.06
N GLY A 17 22.09 17.97 1.75
CA GLY A 17 21.30 18.57 2.83
C GLY A 17 19.94 19.09 2.35
N SER A 18 19.91 19.83 1.24
CA SER A 18 18.67 20.35 0.67
C SER A 18 17.73 19.23 0.21
N SER A 19 18.27 18.22 -0.49
CA SER A 19 17.49 17.08 -0.98
C SER A 19 16.90 16.25 0.16
N GLY A 20 17.71 15.95 1.19
CA GLY A 20 17.24 15.22 2.37
C GLY A 20 16.16 15.97 3.15
N THR A 21 16.31 17.29 3.30
CA THR A 21 15.32 18.13 3.98
C THR A 21 14.00 18.16 3.22
N LEU A 22 14.05 18.35 1.90
CA LEU A 22 12.85 18.35 1.06
C LEU A 22 12.14 16.99 1.10
N LEU A 23 12.90 15.89 1.00
CA LEU A 23 12.35 14.54 1.08
C LEU A 23 11.65 14.29 2.42
N THR A 24 12.24 14.76 3.52
CA THR A 24 11.63 14.63 4.85
C THR A 24 10.33 15.43 4.96
N GLN A 25 10.30 16.65 4.40
CA GLN A 25 9.07 17.46 4.33
C GLN A 25 7.96 16.76 3.53
N LEU A 26 8.30 16.19 2.37
CA LEU A 26 7.33 15.46 1.54
C LEU A 26 6.78 14.22 2.26
N MET A 27 7.64 13.44 2.94
CA MET A 27 7.22 12.29 3.73
C MET A 27 6.32 12.69 4.91
N ALA A 28 6.68 13.75 5.64
CA ALA A 28 5.86 14.25 6.74
C ALA A 28 4.47 14.71 6.25
N LYS A 29 4.42 15.46 5.13
CA LYS A 29 3.17 15.88 4.50
C LYS A 29 2.32 14.68 4.04
N ALA A 30 2.94 13.67 3.44
CA ALA A 30 2.24 12.45 3.00
C ALA A 30 1.66 11.62 4.17
N MET A 31 2.23 11.73 5.38
CA MET A 31 1.68 11.14 6.60
C MET A 31 0.64 12.03 7.30
N ASN A 32 0.35 13.21 6.76
CA ASN A 32 -0.42 14.27 7.44
C ASN A 32 0.13 14.61 8.84
N ARG A 33 1.46 14.66 8.99
CA ARG A 33 2.14 14.99 10.25
C ARG A 33 3.11 16.16 10.05
N SER A 34 3.19 17.05 11.03
CA SER A 34 4.23 18.09 11.03
C SER A 34 5.60 17.50 11.36
N LEU A 35 6.69 18.08 10.85
CA LEU A 35 8.06 17.66 11.17
C LEU A 35 8.33 17.67 12.68
N GLY A 36 7.85 18.69 13.39
CA GLY A 36 7.95 18.75 14.85
C GLY A 36 7.26 17.54 15.51
N ASN A 37 6.06 17.20 15.07
CA ASN A 37 5.34 16.04 15.60
C ASN A 37 5.98 14.70 15.23
N VAL A 38 6.78 14.61 14.16
CA VAL A 38 7.53 13.40 13.83
C VAL A 38 8.78 13.29 14.70
N LEU A 39 9.54 14.38 14.85
CA LEU A 39 10.79 14.42 15.62
C LEU A 39 10.58 14.35 17.14
N PHE A 40 9.47 14.90 17.64
CA PHE A 40 9.17 15.00 19.08
C PHE A 40 7.96 14.15 19.49
N SER A 41 7.47 13.26 18.61
CA SER A 41 6.31 12.38 18.84
C SER A 41 6.39 11.53 20.12
N GLY A 42 7.57 11.33 20.71
CA GLY A 42 7.78 10.53 21.91
C GLY A 42 7.79 11.33 23.23
N PHE A 43 7.76 12.66 23.18
CA PHE A 43 7.67 13.52 24.36
C PHE A 43 6.20 13.89 24.63
N GLY A 44 5.50 13.05 25.39
CA GLY A 44 4.19 13.40 25.96
C GLY A 44 2.95 12.83 25.26
N THR A 45 3.03 11.68 24.58
CA THR A 45 1.83 11.03 24.01
C THR A 45 0.87 10.59 25.11
N THR A 46 -0.23 11.33 25.22
CA THR A 46 -1.46 10.90 25.88
C THR A 46 -2.02 9.73 25.07
N THR A 47 -2.26 8.61 25.73
CA THR A 47 -2.99 7.46 25.18
C THR A 47 -4.35 7.94 24.68
N VAL A 48 -4.52 8.04 23.36
CA VAL A 48 -5.83 8.30 22.76
C VAL A 48 -6.68 7.04 22.98
N SER A 49 -7.86 7.26 23.55
CA SER A 49 -8.86 6.25 23.87
C SER A 49 -9.24 5.44 22.63
N THR A 50 -9.10 4.12 22.75
CA THR A 50 -9.78 3.14 21.90
C THR A 50 -11.29 3.26 22.09
N GLU A 51 -12.02 3.75 21.08
CA GLU A 51 -13.47 3.58 20.98
C GLU A 51 -13.88 2.77 19.76
N ALA A 52 -15.00 2.06 19.93
CA ALA A 52 -15.72 1.14 19.04
C ALA A 52 -14.84 0.28 18.11
N GLY A 53 -14.65 -0.99 18.51
CA GLY A 53 -14.15 -2.01 17.61
C GLY A 53 -14.98 -2.04 16.32
N PRO A 54 -14.35 -2.30 15.17
CA PRO A 54 -15.03 -2.27 13.88
C PRO A 54 -16.25 -3.21 13.89
N GLU A 55 -17.40 -2.67 13.47
CA GLU A 55 -18.63 -3.43 13.27
C GLU A 55 -18.50 -4.28 11.99
N GLY A 56 -18.85 -5.57 12.08
CA GLY A 56 -18.84 -6.50 10.97
C GLY A 56 -17.95 -7.73 11.21
N GLU A 57 -18.01 -8.68 10.27
CA GLU A 57 -17.16 -9.87 10.29
C GLU A 57 -16.20 -9.86 9.10
N MET A 58 -14.95 -10.24 9.34
CA MET A 58 -13.98 -10.45 8.27
C MET A 58 -14.39 -11.66 7.43
N LYS A 59 -14.71 -11.43 6.16
CA LYS A 59 -15.11 -12.48 5.22
C LYS A 59 -13.88 -13.09 4.57
N GLU A 60 -13.57 -14.34 4.88
CA GLU A 60 -12.46 -15.08 4.27
C GLU A 60 -12.81 -15.55 2.85
N VAL A 61 -11.80 -15.64 1.98
CA VAL A 61 -11.93 -16.16 0.61
C VAL A 61 -10.78 -17.12 0.30
N SER A 62 -11.06 -18.13 -0.52
CA SER A 62 -10.04 -19.05 -1.00
C SER A 62 -9.20 -18.44 -2.13
N ALA A 63 -8.01 -18.99 -2.40
CA ALA A 63 -7.19 -18.57 -3.54
C ALA A 63 -7.92 -18.85 -4.88
N THR A 64 -8.64 -19.96 -4.97
CA THR A 64 -9.44 -20.32 -6.15
C THR A 64 -10.52 -19.28 -6.44
N ASP A 65 -11.32 -18.91 -5.45
CA ASP A 65 -12.39 -17.92 -5.64
C ASP A 65 -11.81 -16.54 -5.98
N ALA A 66 -10.72 -16.14 -5.32
CA ALA A 66 -10.01 -14.90 -5.60
C ALA A 66 -9.44 -14.88 -7.03
N ALA A 67 -8.88 -15.99 -7.50
CA ALA A 67 -8.38 -16.15 -8.86
C ALA A 67 -9.51 -16.04 -9.88
N VAL A 68 -10.66 -16.67 -9.65
CA VAL A 68 -11.85 -16.56 -10.50
C VAL A 68 -12.33 -15.11 -10.57
N MET A 69 -12.44 -14.42 -9.43
CA MET A 69 -12.86 -13.02 -9.39
C MET A 69 -11.95 -12.11 -10.22
N MET A 70 -10.63 -12.34 -10.19
CA MET A 70 -9.66 -11.54 -10.94
C MET A 70 -9.59 -11.94 -12.42
N ALA A 71 -9.69 -13.23 -12.75
CA ALA A 71 -9.58 -13.72 -14.12
C ALA A 71 -10.75 -13.27 -15.01
N TYR A 72 -11.92 -13.00 -14.43
CA TYR A 72 -13.11 -12.48 -15.12
C TYR A 72 -13.36 -10.98 -14.86
N ALA A 73 -12.44 -10.29 -14.18
CA ALA A 73 -12.52 -8.84 -14.01
C ALA A 73 -12.21 -8.12 -15.33
N GLY A 74 -12.81 -6.96 -15.56
CA GLY A 74 -12.36 -6.05 -16.63
C GLY A 74 -11.14 -5.24 -16.18
N LYS A 75 -11.11 -4.84 -14.90
CA LYS A 75 -10.05 -4.00 -14.34
C LYS A 75 -9.63 -4.42 -12.93
N VAL A 76 -8.33 -4.63 -12.75
CA VAL A 76 -7.69 -5.00 -11.48
C VAL A 76 -6.66 -3.94 -11.08
N ILE A 77 -6.82 -3.37 -9.89
CA ILE A 77 -5.84 -2.43 -9.33
C ILE A 77 -5.10 -3.10 -8.17
N ILE A 78 -3.79 -3.29 -8.33
CA ILE A 78 -2.92 -3.90 -7.32
C ILE A 78 -2.32 -2.81 -6.43
N VAL A 79 -2.49 -2.97 -5.12
CA VAL A 79 -1.99 -2.06 -4.08
C VAL A 79 -0.90 -2.76 -3.27
N PRO A 80 0.37 -2.58 -3.63
CA PRO A 80 1.49 -3.17 -2.90
C PRO A 80 1.77 -2.43 -1.59
N GLY A 81 2.11 -3.19 -0.56
CA GLY A 81 2.56 -2.65 0.73
C GLY A 81 3.79 -3.36 1.28
N TYR A 82 4.18 -2.99 2.50
CA TYR A 82 5.40 -3.50 3.13
C TYR A 82 5.40 -5.04 3.28
N GLY A 83 4.23 -5.67 3.46
CA GLY A 83 4.14 -7.13 3.54
C GLY A 83 4.60 -7.84 2.26
N MET A 84 4.42 -7.22 1.08
CA MET A 84 4.95 -7.75 -0.19
C MET A 84 6.48 -7.76 -0.19
N ALA A 85 7.09 -6.67 0.29
CA ALA A 85 8.55 -6.55 0.39
C ALA A 85 9.14 -7.56 1.38
N VAL A 86 8.52 -7.74 2.54
CA VAL A 86 8.98 -8.71 3.55
C VAL A 86 8.95 -10.15 3.01
N ALA A 87 7.94 -10.49 2.21
CA ALA A 87 7.81 -11.81 1.60
C ALA A 87 8.60 -11.98 0.29
N GLN A 88 9.24 -10.92 -0.23
CA GLN A 88 9.89 -10.94 -1.55
C GLN A 88 8.94 -11.41 -2.66
N ALA A 89 7.70 -10.91 -2.62
CA ALA A 89 6.62 -11.35 -3.50
C ALA A 89 6.55 -10.59 -4.84
N GLN A 90 7.36 -9.54 -5.04
CA GLN A 90 7.27 -8.63 -6.20
C GLN A 90 7.30 -9.35 -7.55
N HIS A 91 8.18 -10.34 -7.73
CA HIS A 91 8.26 -11.11 -8.98
C HIS A 91 7.02 -11.97 -9.23
N LYS A 92 6.41 -12.51 -8.16
CA LYS A 92 5.17 -13.30 -8.27
C LYS A 92 3.97 -12.41 -8.53
N VAL A 93 3.92 -11.23 -7.93
CA VAL A 93 2.85 -10.26 -8.23
C VAL A 93 2.93 -9.82 -9.69
N TRP A 94 4.15 -9.62 -10.23
CA TRP A 94 4.32 -9.31 -11.65
C TRP A 94 3.91 -10.48 -12.56
N GLU A 95 4.33 -11.71 -12.26
CA GLU A 95 3.90 -12.91 -13.01
C GLU A 95 2.36 -13.07 -13.01
N LEU A 96 1.70 -12.75 -11.88
CA LEU A 96 0.24 -12.74 -11.79
C LEU A 96 -0.37 -11.64 -12.66
N ALA A 97 0.20 -10.44 -12.66
CA ALA A 97 -0.28 -9.33 -13.48
C ALA A 97 -0.19 -9.64 -14.97
N GLU A 98 0.95 -10.18 -15.44
CA GLU A 98 1.13 -10.60 -16.84
C GLU A 98 0.09 -11.65 -17.23
N LEU A 99 -0.16 -12.65 -16.37
CA LEU A 99 -1.14 -13.69 -16.65
C LEU A 99 -2.59 -13.17 -16.73
N LEU A 100 -2.93 -12.15 -15.95
CA LEU A 100 -4.23 -11.48 -16.04
C LEU A 100 -4.33 -10.64 -17.31
N GLU A 101 -3.26 -9.96 -17.70
CA GLU A 101 -3.20 -9.17 -18.93
C GLU A 101 -3.31 -10.04 -20.19
N ASP A 102 -2.71 -11.23 -20.20
CA ASP A 102 -2.87 -12.22 -21.27
C ASP A 102 -4.33 -12.64 -21.47
N ARG A 103 -5.16 -12.50 -20.43
CA ARG A 103 -6.62 -12.74 -20.48
C ARG A 103 -7.43 -11.51 -20.84
N GLY A 104 -6.78 -10.38 -21.13
CA GLY A 104 -7.42 -9.11 -21.49
C GLY A 104 -7.89 -8.26 -20.30
N VAL A 105 -7.43 -8.56 -19.08
CA VAL A 105 -7.72 -7.76 -17.89
C VAL A 105 -6.81 -6.53 -17.86
N GLU A 106 -7.37 -5.34 -17.61
CA GLU A 106 -6.56 -4.13 -17.39
C GLU A 106 -5.96 -4.17 -15.97
N VAL A 107 -4.63 -4.33 -15.87
CA VAL A 107 -3.93 -4.34 -14.58
C VAL A 107 -3.13 -3.05 -14.38
N LYS A 108 -3.32 -2.41 -13.21
CA LYS A 108 -2.58 -1.21 -12.79
C LYS A 108 -2.04 -1.36 -11.38
N PHE A 109 -0.89 -0.74 -11.10
CA PHE A 109 -0.29 -0.67 -9.78
C PHE A 109 -0.52 0.70 -9.15
N ALA A 110 -1.11 0.73 -7.96
CA ALA A 110 -1.41 1.94 -7.23
C ALA A 110 -0.44 2.12 -6.05
N ILE A 111 0.44 3.12 -6.12
CA ILE A 111 1.49 3.34 -5.13
C ILE A 111 1.12 4.45 -4.16
N HIS A 112 1.12 4.11 -2.88
CA HIS A 112 1.04 5.11 -1.84
C HIS A 112 2.43 5.71 -1.56
N PRO A 113 2.59 7.05 -1.42
CA PRO A 113 3.90 7.68 -1.23
C PRO A 113 4.70 7.16 -0.03
N VAL A 114 4.00 6.74 1.04
CA VAL A 114 4.60 6.15 2.25
C VAL A 114 4.42 4.63 2.36
N ALA A 115 4.07 3.94 1.27
CA ALA A 115 4.07 2.48 1.26
C ALA A 115 5.50 1.94 1.47
N GLY A 116 5.67 1.10 2.50
CA GLY A 116 6.94 0.46 2.81
C GLY A 116 7.64 1.02 4.04
N ARG A 117 8.95 1.28 3.90
CA ARG A 117 9.88 1.68 4.98
C ARG A 117 10.96 2.67 4.51
N MET A 118 10.99 2.97 3.22
CA MET A 118 11.83 3.98 2.61
C MET A 118 11.00 4.74 1.57
N PRO A 119 11.30 6.02 1.28
CA PRO A 119 10.65 6.73 0.19
C PRO A 119 10.84 6.00 -1.14
N GLY A 120 9.76 5.81 -1.90
CA GLY A 120 9.80 5.07 -3.17
C GLY A 120 10.07 3.57 -3.05
N HIS A 121 9.89 2.96 -1.86
CA HIS A 121 10.20 1.54 -1.64
C HIS A 121 9.50 0.64 -2.67
N MET A 122 8.20 0.85 -2.90
CA MET A 122 7.45 0.00 -3.83
C MET A 122 7.87 0.23 -5.28
N ASN A 123 8.17 1.46 -5.68
CA ASN A 123 8.63 1.78 -7.04
C ASN A 123 9.91 1.01 -7.37
N VAL A 124 10.87 0.96 -6.43
CA VAL A 124 12.14 0.24 -6.63
C VAL A 124 11.91 -1.26 -6.77
N LEU A 125 11.09 -1.87 -5.90
CA LEU A 125 10.83 -3.31 -5.96
C LEU A 125 10.05 -3.73 -7.20
N LEU A 126 9.11 -2.91 -7.66
CA LEU A 126 8.38 -3.17 -8.90
C LEU A 126 9.29 -3.00 -10.13
N ALA A 127 10.16 -1.99 -10.13
CA ALA A 127 11.17 -1.83 -11.17
C ALA A 127 12.15 -3.01 -11.21
N GLU A 128 12.59 -3.51 -10.05
CA GLU A 128 13.41 -4.72 -9.94
C GLU A 128 12.69 -5.96 -10.47
N ALA A 129 11.37 -6.06 -10.24
CA ALA A 129 10.54 -7.14 -10.77
C ALA A 129 10.29 -7.04 -12.29
N GLY A 130 10.66 -5.94 -12.93
CA GLY A 130 10.48 -5.71 -14.37
C GLY A 130 9.15 -5.06 -14.74
N VAL A 131 8.40 -4.52 -13.77
CA VAL A 131 7.11 -3.87 -14.04
C VAL A 131 7.32 -2.58 -14.85
N PRO A 132 6.65 -2.44 -16.01
CA PRO A 132 6.68 -1.22 -16.79
C PRO A 132 6.17 0.01 -16.02
N TYR A 133 6.87 1.14 -16.13
CA TYR A 133 6.54 2.37 -15.40
C TYR A 133 5.17 2.96 -15.75
N ASP A 134 4.68 2.74 -16.98
CA ASP A 134 3.36 3.17 -17.43
C ASP A 134 2.20 2.44 -16.74
N LYS A 135 2.49 1.34 -16.02
CA LYS A 135 1.53 0.62 -15.18
C LYS A 135 1.58 1.06 -13.72
N ILE A 136 2.57 1.86 -13.33
CA ILE A 136 2.80 2.30 -11.95
C ILE A 136 2.27 3.72 -11.81
N PHE A 137 1.19 3.87 -11.04
CA PHE A 137 0.51 5.13 -10.84
C PHE A 137 0.66 5.61 -9.41
N ASP A 138 0.83 6.92 -9.26
CA ASP A 138 0.79 7.55 -7.95
C ASP A 138 -0.66 7.66 -7.45
N MET A 139 -0.82 7.72 -6.13
CA MET A 139 -2.13 7.78 -5.45
C MET A 139 -3.05 8.89 -6.00
N GLU A 140 -2.52 10.07 -6.32
CA GLU A 140 -3.32 11.20 -6.82
C GLU A 140 -3.92 10.91 -8.22
N GLU A 141 -3.23 10.13 -9.03
CA GLU A 141 -3.64 9.79 -10.40
C GLU A 141 -4.65 8.64 -10.40
N ILE A 142 -4.39 7.61 -9.60
CA ILE A 142 -5.17 6.36 -9.63
C ILE A 142 -6.44 6.39 -8.77
N ASN A 143 -6.53 7.30 -7.78
CA ASN A 143 -7.65 7.31 -6.84
C ASN A 143 -9.02 7.52 -7.52
N ALA A 144 -9.05 8.27 -8.63
CA ALA A 144 -10.27 8.50 -9.41
C ALA A 144 -10.75 7.24 -10.17
N GLU A 145 -9.88 6.24 -10.35
CA GLU A 145 -10.17 5.02 -11.11
C GLU A 145 -10.73 3.89 -10.23
N PHE A 146 -10.56 3.93 -8.91
CA PHE A 146 -11.07 2.86 -8.01
C PHE A 146 -12.56 2.56 -8.17
N PRO A 147 -13.48 3.54 -8.31
CA PRO A 147 -14.90 3.25 -8.55
C PRO A 147 -15.19 2.43 -9.81
N GLN A 148 -14.26 2.42 -10.77
CA GLN A 148 -14.37 1.67 -12.02
C GLN A 148 -13.66 0.31 -11.96
N ALA A 149 -12.85 0.07 -10.92
CA ALA A 149 -12.15 -1.20 -10.73
C ALA A 149 -13.11 -2.30 -10.25
N ASP A 150 -13.05 -3.45 -10.91
CA ASP A 150 -13.83 -4.62 -10.51
C ASP A 150 -13.23 -5.30 -9.28
N VAL A 151 -11.90 -5.34 -9.22
CA VAL A 151 -11.16 -5.91 -8.08
C VAL A 151 -9.99 -4.98 -7.71
N ALA A 152 -9.89 -4.63 -6.43
CA ALA A 152 -8.68 -4.06 -5.84
C ALA A 152 -7.93 -5.13 -5.04
N LEU A 153 -6.73 -5.50 -5.48
CA LEU A 153 -5.88 -6.48 -4.81
C LEU A 153 -4.89 -5.78 -3.88
N VAL A 154 -5.16 -5.80 -2.58
CA VAL A 154 -4.30 -5.22 -1.55
C VAL A 154 -3.32 -6.27 -1.05
N ILE A 155 -2.02 -6.12 -1.35
CA ILE A 155 -1.00 -7.10 -0.96
C ILE A 155 -0.04 -6.52 0.10
N GLY A 156 -0.23 -6.93 1.35
CA GLY A 156 0.67 -6.54 2.44
C GLY A 156 0.62 -5.05 2.81
N ALA A 157 -0.41 -4.31 2.38
CA ALA A 157 -0.70 -2.95 2.81
C ALA A 157 -1.74 -2.96 3.95
N ASN A 158 -1.68 -1.96 4.83
CA ASN A 158 -2.63 -1.82 5.93
C ASN A 158 -3.00 -0.35 6.19
N ASP A 159 -2.10 0.45 6.75
CA ASP A 159 -2.41 1.83 7.15
C ASP A 159 -2.78 2.71 5.94
N VAL A 160 -2.10 2.51 4.80
CA VAL A 160 -2.28 3.29 3.55
C VAL A 160 -3.59 3.02 2.81
N VAL A 161 -4.38 2.05 3.28
CA VAL A 161 -5.70 1.69 2.74
C VAL A 161 -6.79 1.76 3.80
N ASN A 162 -6.52 2.36 4.97
CA ASN A 162 -7.46 2.35 6.10
C ASN A 162 -8.45 3.52 6.04
N PRO A 163 -9.75 3.28 5.79
CA PRO A 163 -10.76 4.35 5.64
C PRO A 163 -10.92 5.23 6.88
N ALA A 164 -10.48 4.75 8.05
CA ALA A 164 -10.48 5.55 9.29
C ALA A 164 -9.71 6.87 9.15
N ALA A 165 -8.72 6.94 8.25
CA ALA A 165 -8.02 8.19 7.95
C ALA A 165 -8.96 9.30 7.42
N ARG A 166 -10.07 8.94 6.75
CA ARG A 166 -11.05 9.90 6.21
C ARG A 166 -12.28 10.08 7.09
N THR A 167 -12.68 9.04 7.84
CA THR A 167 -13.99 8.99 8.51
C THR A 167 -13.94 9.18 10.02
N ASP A 168 -12.79 8.99 10.65
CA ASP A 168 -12.66 8.98 12.11
C ASP A 168 -11.70 10.08 12.60
N PRO A 169 -12.23 11.23 13.08
CA PRO A 169 -11.42 12.32 13.61
C PRO A 169 -10.52 11.94 14.79
N ASN A 170 -10.85 10.87 15.52
CA ASN A 170 -10.07 10.40 16.67
C ASN A 170 -8.96 9.43 16.27
N SER A 171 -8.92 9.01 15.01
CA SER A 171 -7.90 8.08 14.52
C SER A 171 -6.52 8.74 14.50
N PRO A 172 -5.45 8.04 14.96
CA PRO A 172 -4.07 8.54 14.85
C PRO A 172 -3.60 8.83 13.42
N ILE A 173 -4.30 8.26 12.42
CA ILE A 173 -4.03 8.46 11.00
C ILE A 173 -5.04 9.41 10.33
N HIS A 174 -5.89 10.11 11.10
CA HIS A 174 -6.87 11.03 10.55
C HIS A 174 -6.23 12.13 9.69
N GLY A 175 -6.81 12.36 8.51
CA GLY A 175 -6.34 13.29 7.50
C GLY A 175 -5.13 12.80 6.69
N MET A 176 -4.58 11.62 6.98
CA MET A 176 -3.59 10.98 6.10
C MET A 176 -4.27 10.68 4.75
N PRO A 177 -3.73 11.16 3.61
CA PRO A 177 -4.16 10.68 2.31
C PRO A 177 -4.04 9.15 2.26
N ILE A 178 -4.99 8.48 1.64
CA ILE A 178 -5.00 7.02 1.49
C ILE A 178 -5.42 6.64 0.08
N LEU A 179 -5.17 5.38 -0.29
CA LEU A 179 -5.74 4.81 -1.51
C LEU A 179 -7.21 4.46 -1.27
N ASP A 180 -8.09 4.92 -2.15
CA ASP A 180 -9.55 4.77 -2.06
C ASP A 180 -10.02 3.36 -2.48
N VAL A 181 -9.31 2.32 -2.03
CA VAL A 181 -9.58 0.92 -2.39
C VAL A 181 -10.97 0.46 -2.01
N ASP A 182 -11.54 1.06 -0.95
CA ASP A 182 -12.89 0.79 -0.49
C ASP A 182 -13.98 1.12 -1.52
N LYS A 183 -13.66 1.97 -2.51
CA LYS A 183 -14.58 2.35 -3.60
C LYS A 183 -14.61 1.34 -4.76
N ALA A 184 -13.69 0.37 -4.79
CA ALA A 184 -13.72 -0.70 -5.80
C ALA A 184 -14.91 -1.64 -5.59
N LYS A 185 -15.38 -2.30 -6.66
CA LYS A 185 -16.54 -3.21 -6.57
C LYS A 185 -16.27 -4.37 -5.61
N ASN A 186 -15.05 -4.92 -5.64
CA ASN A 186 -14.56 -5.92 -4.69
C ASN A 186 -13.14 -5.59 -4.27
N VAL A 187 -12.79 -5.91 -3.03
CA VAL A 187 -11.44 -5.76 -2.48
C VAL A 187 -10.95 -7.11 -1.97
N ILE A 188 -9.76 -7.52 -2.36
CA ILE A 188 -9.12 -8.74 -1.87
C ILE A 188 -7.87 -8.32 -1.09
N VAL A 189 -7.79 -8.69 0.18
CA VAL A 189 -6.68 -8.32 1.06
C VAL A 189 -5.83 -9.54 1.39
N ILE A 190 -4.56 -9.53 0.97
CA ILE A 190 -3.58 -10.55 1.28
C ILE A 190 -2.80 -10.16 2.54
N LYS A 191 -2.92 -10.97 3.60
CA LYS A 191 -2.15 -10.83 4.84
C LYS A 191 -2.01 -12.15 5.59
N ARG A 192 -0.98 -12.29 6.43
CA ARG A 192 -0.71 -13.53 7.20
C ARG A 192 -1.73 -13.86 8.30
N GLY A 193 -2.50 -12.88 8.77
CA GLY A 193 -3.43 -13.07 9.89
C GLY A 193 -4.08 -11.74 10.32
N LYS A 194 -4.63 -11.64 11.53
CA LYS A 194 -5.35 -10.45 12.02
C LYS A 194 -4.46 -9.34 12.61
N GLY A 195 -3.14 -9.43 12.44
CA GLY A 195 -2.18 -8.44 12.95
C GLY A 195 -2.42 -7.01 12.44
N ARG A 196 -1.95 -6.04 13.23
CA ARG A 196 -2.08 -4.59 13.00
C ARG A 196 -0.93 -4.03 12.16
N GLY A 197 -1.12 -2.82 11.65
CA GLY A 197 -0.14 -2.05 10.86
C GLY A 197 0.93 -1.39 11.72
N PHE A 198 1.65 -0.42 11.15
CA PHE A 198 2.65 0.36 11.89
C PHE A 198 1.97 1.28 12.92
N SER A 199 0.82 1.83 12.56
CA SER A 199 -0.03 2.69 13.41
C SER A 199 -0.58 2.00 14.67
N GLY A 200 -0.59 0.66 14.72
CA GLY A 200 -1.14 -0.10 15.83
C GLY A 200 -2.66 -0.05 15.95
N ILE A 201 -3.38 0.45 14.94
CA ILE A 201 -4.85 0.46 14.89
C ILE A 201 -5.41 -0.66 13.99
N GLU A 202 -6.69 -0.99 14.20
CA GLU A 202 -7.43 -1.88 13.33
C GLU A 202 -7.92 -1.16 12.08
N ASN A 203 -8.06 -1.90 10.99
CA ASN A 203 -8.43 -1.35 9.70
C ASN A 203 -9.88 -1.69 9.38
N ARG A 204 -10.70 -0.64 9.26
CA ARG A 204 -12.13 -0.75 8.99
C ARG A 204 -12.43 -1.36 7.62
N LEU A 205 -11.50 -1.25 6.65
CA LEU A 205 -11.62 -1.86 5.32
C LEU A 205 -11.92 -3.36 5.39
N PHE A 206 -11.28 -4.06 6.34
CA PHE A 206 -11.34 -5.52 6.45
C PHE A 206 -12.71 -6.06 6.84
N TYR A 207 -13.61 -5.18 7.27
CA TYR A 207 -14.94 -5.49 7.75
C TYR A 207 -16.04 -5.02 6.78
N LEU A 208 -15.68 -4.34 5.69
CA LEU A 208 -16.64 -3.89 4.68
C LEU A 208 -17.20 -5.06 3.87
N ASP A 209 -18.42 -4.90 3.39
CA ASP A 209 -19.16 -5.95 2.70
C ASP A 209 -18.54 -6.37 1.36
N ASN A 210 -17.85 -5.46 0.68
CA ASN A 210 -17.12 -5.69 -0.57
C ASN A 210 -15.68 -6.20 -0.36
N THR A 211 -15.22 -6.34 0.88
CA THR A 211 -13.87 -6.81 1.19
C THR A 211 -13.85 -8.31 1.49
N ARG A 212 -12.82 -8.99 0.98
CA ARG A 212 -12.52 -10.41 1.20
C ARG A 212 -11.08 -10.56 1.67
N MET A 213 -10.88 -11.40 2.68
CA MET A 213 -9.59 -11.64 3.32
C MET A 213 -9.00 -12.94 2.78
N LEU A 214 -7.82 -12.86 2.16
CA LEU A 214 -7.07 -14.02 1.68
C LEU A 214 -5.83 -14.20 2.57
N TYR A 215 -5.89 -15.18 3.47
CA TYR A 215 -4.84 -15.36 4.46
C TYR A 215 -3.66 -16.17 3.95
N GLY A 216 -2.45 -15.69 4.23
CA GLY A 216 -1.22 -16.41 3.96
C GLY A 216 0.01 -15.51 3.84
N ASP A 217 1.16 -16.14 3.62
CA ASP A 217 2.35 -15.42 3.20
C ASP A 217 2.14 -14.84 1.79
N ALA A 218 2.56 -13.60 1.56
CA ALA A 218 2.24 -12.89 0.32
C ALA A 218 2.85 -13.55 -0.92
N GLN A 219 4.05 -14.13 -0.83
CA GLN A 219 4.68 -14.80 -1.95
C GLN A 219 3.99 -16.13 -2.25
N LYS A 220 3.67 -16.89 -1.19
CA LYS A 220 2.94 -18.16 -1.33
C LYS A 220 1.56 -17.95 -1.94
N VAL A 221 0.79 -17.01 -1.40
CA VAL A 221 -0.56 -16.70 -1.90
C VAL A 221 -0.50 -16.21 -3.35
N ALA A 222 0.47 -15.37 -3.72
CA ALA A 222 0.65 -14.98 -5.11
C ALA A 222 0.95 -16.18 -6.02
N ALA A 223 1.79 -17.12 -5.58
CA ALA A 223 2.06 -18.35 -6.32
C ALA A 223 0.81 -19.23 -6.47
N ASP A 224 0.01 -19.36 -5.41
CA ASP A 224 -1.25 -20.12 -5.43
C ASP A 224 -2.24 -19.46 -6.41
N LEU A 225 -2.39 -18.13 -6.37
CA LEU A 225 -3.24 -17.38 -7.31
C LEU A 225 -2.82 -17.61 -8.77
N ILE A 226 -1.52 -17.58 -9.07
CA ILE A 226 -1.01 -17.86 -10.42
C ILE A 226 -1.39 -19.28 -10.86
N ALA A 227 -1.24 -20.27 -9.97
CA ALA A 227 -1.57 -21.65 -10.27
C ALA A 227 -3.06 -21.83 -10.56
N GLU A 228 -3.93 -21.18 -9.78
CA GLU A 228 -5.38 -21.21 -9.97
C GLU A 228 -5.80 -20.48 -11.25
N VAL A 229 -5.24 -19.29 -11.54
CA VAL A 229 -5.52 -18.57 -12.78
C VAL A 229 -5.06 -19.38 -14.00
N LYS A 230 -3.97 -20.16 -13.94
CA LYS A 230 -3.53 -21.03 -15.05
C LYS A 230 -4.49 -22.20 -15.32
N GLN A 231 -5.33 -22.59 -14.35
CA GLN A 231 -6.27 -23.69 -14.49
C GLN A 231 -7.63 -23.28 -15.08
N LEU A 232 -7.92 -21.97 -15.13
CA LEU A 232 -9.16 -21.40 -15.67
C LEU A 232 -9.15 -21.27 -17.20
#